data_AF-A0A2I0P4A6-F1
#
_entry.id   AF-A0A2I0P4A6-F1
#
_cell.length_a   1.000
_cell.length_b   1.000
_cell.length_c   1.000
_cell.angle_alpha   90.00
_cell.angle_beta   90.00
_cell.angle_gamma   90.00
#
_symmetry.space_group_name_H-M   'P 1'
#
loop_
_entity.id
_entity.type
_entity.pdbx_description
1 polymer ?
#
loop_
_entity_poly.entity_id
_entity_poly.type
_entity_poly.pdbx_seq_one_letter_code
_entity_poly.pdbx_strand_id
1 'polypeptide(L)'
;MNLSFFALQSVPSPSPSVSPLSRGSAPLFPARLGFRRLKEVPFMKSLIVAFSWTIPATLLPICHAGLPMDAATGIIGVFFLLQTFTNTVVCDLRDVKGDAASGVRTIPTLLGSKRTLLLLIGLNISIGAALVLAGGFLSNSCAALVLVAGMVYTMAYLLCFQRFGTEKLLFELFTDGEFIVLAVALYLLTLAVQHPPI
;
A
#
# COMPACT_ATOMS: atom_id res chain seq x y z
N MET A 1 62.30 -48.68 21.30
CA MET A 1 62.27 -48.17 22.69
C MET A 1 60.81 -47.98 23.06
N ASN A 2 60.30 -48.89 23.92
CA ASN A 2 59.17 -48.81 24.89
C ASN A 2 58.03 -47.81 24.64
N LEU A 3 56.75 -48.06 24.94
CA LEU A 3 55.96 -49.20 25.41
C LEU A 3 54.51 -48.66 25.45
N SER A 4 53.56 -49.51 25.06
CA SER A 4 52.20 -49.66 25.58
C SER A 4 51.64 -48.63 26.59
N PHE A 5 50.50 -48.01 26.25
CA PHE A 5 49.39 -47.76 27.19
C PHE A 5 48.08 -47.96 26.41
N PHE A 6 47.53 -49.17 26.48
CA PHE A 6 46.39 -49.54 27.33
C PHE A 6 45.05 -49.03 26.79
N ALA A 7 44.27 -50.02 26.35
CA ALA A 7 42.86 -49.96 26.03
C ALA A 7 42.05 -49.26 27.13
N LEU A 8 40.98 -48.56 26.73
CA LEU A 8 39.64 -48.72 27.32
C LEU A 8 38.62 -47.84 26.58
N GLN A 9 37.48 -48.46 26.29
CA GLN A 9 36.15 -47.87 26.12
C GLN A 9 35.77 -47.36 24.72
N SER A 10 35.30 -48.34 23.93
CA SER A 10 34.16 -48.22 23.03
C SER A 10 32.97 -47.53 23.73
N VAL A 11 32.69 -46.28 23.38
CA VAL A 11 31.42 -45.62 23.68
C VAL A 11 30.66 -45.46 22.35
N PRO A 12 29.49 -46.09 22.16
CA PRO A 12 28.69 -45.85 20.97
C PRO A 12 28.14 -44.42 21.03
N SER A 13 28.38 -43.65 19.97
CA SER A 13 27.76 -42.34 19.77
C SER A 13 26.24 -42.49 19.63
N PRO A 14 25.41 -41.83 20.45
CA PRO A 14 23.98 -41.80 20.21
C PRO A 14 23.68 -41.06 18.90
N SER A 15 22.79 -41.66 18.12
CA SER A 15 22.20 -41.16 16.88
C SER A 15 21.71 -39.72 16.98
N PRO A 16 21.63 -38.97 15.85
CA PRO A 16 21.11 -37.62 15.86
C PRO A 16 19.66 -37.64 16.34
N SER A 17 19.46 -37.06 17.52
CA SER A 17 18.17 -36.76 18.11
C SER A 17 17.37 -35.92 17.13
N VAL A 18 16.41 -36.58 16.49
CA VAL A 18 15.36 -35.97 15.70
C VAL A 18 14.59 -35.03 16.62
N SER A 19 14.83 -33.73 16.51
CA SER A 19 14.06 -32.69 17.18
C SER A 19 12.60 -32.75 16.71
N PRO A 20 11.60 -33.01 17.57
CA PRO A 20 10.21 -32.91 17.19
C PRO A 20 9.72 -31.50 17.53
N LEU A 21 10.24 -30.49 16.82
CA LEU A 21 9.73 -29.12 16.87
C LEU A 21 9.19 -28.70 15.50
N SER A 22 8.38 -29.59 14.94
CA SER A 22 7.40 -29.33 13.88
C SER A 22 6.00 -29.54 14.47
N ARG A 23 5.70 -28.89 15.61
CA ARG A 23 4.33 -28.81 16.09
C ARG A 23 3.78 -27.48 15.59
N GLY A 24 3.11 -27.59 14.45
CA GLY A 24 2.51 -26.47 13.75
C GLY A 24 1.73 -25.57 14.69
N SER A 25 1.86 -24.27 14.46
CA SER A 25 1.00 -23.24 15.03
C SER A 25 -0.44 -23.56 14.64
N ALA A 26 -1.15 -24.32 15.49
CA ALA A 26 -2.59 -24.45 15.38
C ALA A 26 -3.16 -23.03 15.47
N PRO A 27 -4.05 -22.61 14.55
CA PRO A 27 -4.63 -21.29 14.59
C PRO A 27 -5.48 -21.21 15.87
N LEU A 28 -4.98 -20.45 16.84
CA LEU A 28 -5.56 -20.26 18.18
C LEU A 28 -6.84 -19.39 18.15
N PHE A 29 -7.42 -19.17 16.97
CA PHE A 29 -8.62 -18.37 16.76
C PHE A 29 -9.78 -19.27 16.34
N PRO A 30 -10.92 -19.24 17.05
CA PRO A 30 -12.09 -20.04 16.72
C PRO A 30 -12.60 -19.68 15.32
N ALA A 31 -12.55 -20.65 14.41
CA ALA A 31 -12.96 -20.54 13.01
C ALA A 31 -14.49 -20.51 12.83
N ARG A 32 -15.21 -19.69 13.60
CA ARG A 32 -16.70 -19.64 13.60
C ARG A 32 -17.31 -18.27 13.30
N LEU A 33 -16.49 -17.29 12.96
CA LEU A 33 -16.92 -15.97 12.47
C LEU A 33 -16.25 -15.74 11.11
N GLY A 34 -16.92 -15.08 10.18
CA GLY A 34 -16.57 -14.92 8.74
C GLY A 34 -15.18 -14.32 8.40
N PHE A 35 -14.28 -14.19 9.37
CA PHE A 35 -12.88 -13.80 9.24
C PHE A 35 -12.03 -14.71 8.35
N ARG A 36 -12.47 -15.95 8.08
CA ARG A 36 -11.76 -16.85 7.16
C ARG A 36 -11.74 -16.29 5.73
N ARG A 37 -12.80 -15.58 5.29
CA ARG A 37 -12.84 -14.92 3.98
C ARG A 37 -12.08 -13.60 3.92
N LEU A 38 -12.03 -12.82 5.00
CA LEU A 38 -11.25 -11.57 5.04
C LEU A 38 -9.74 -11.81 4.91
N LYS A 39 -9.24 -12.94 5.43
CA LYS A 39 -7.82 -13.35 5.28
C LYS A 39 -7.48 -13.92 3.90
N GLU A 40 -8.49 -14.40 3.16
CA GLU A 40 -8.30 -15.06 1.86
C GLU A 40 -8.38 -14.09 0.67
N VAL A 41 -8.86 -12.87 0.89
CA VAL A 41 -8.95 -11.85 -0.15
C VAL A 41 -7.74 -10.91 -0.03
N PRO A 42 -6.70 -11.04 -0.87
CA PRO A 42 -5.49 -10.21 -0.77
C PRO A 42 -5.77 -8.71 -0.87
N PHE A 43 -6.86 -8.34 -1.53
CA PHE A 43 -7.35 -6.97 -1.61
C PHE A 43 -7.63 -6.33 -0.24
N MET A 44 -8.04 -7.12 0.77
CA MET A 44 -8.24 -6.61 2.12
C MET A 44 -6.95 -6.19 2.81
N LYS A 45 -5.82 -6.84 2.51
CA LYS A 45 -4.53 -6.45 3.08
C LYS A 45 -4.14 -5.05 2.62
N SER A 46 -4.20 -4.80 1.31
CA SER A 46 -3.90 -3.50 0.72
C SER A 46 -4.89 -2.42 1.18
N LEU A 47 -6.18 -2.75 1.32
CA LEU A 47 -7.16 -1.81 1.87
C LEU A 47 -6.88 -1.43 3.32
N ILE A 48 -6.56 -2.40 4.20
CA ILE A 48 -6.27 -2.11 5.61
C ILE A 48 -5.10 -1.13 5.69
N VAL A 49 -4.03 -1.38 4.93
CA VAL A 49 -2.87 -0.47 4.87
C VAL A 49 -3.30 0.91 4.38
N ALA A 50 -4.09 0.98 3.30
CA ALA A 50 -4.57 2.25 2.76
C ALA A 50 -5.40 3.05 3.78
N PHE A 51 -6.31 2.39 4.50
CA PHE A 51 -7.10 3.03 5.57
C PHE A 51 -6.21 3.50 6.73
N SER A 52 -5.23 2.71 7.14
CA SER A 52 -4.32 3.06 8.24
C SER A 52 -3.54 4.35 7.97
N TRP A 53 -3.19 4.63 6.71
CA TRP A 53 -2.54 5.89 6.33
C TRP A 53 -3.54 7.02 6.07
N THR A 54 -4.68 6.73 5.45
CA THR A 54 -5.66 7.74 5.03
C THR A 54 -6.37 8.39 6.21
N ILE A 55 -6.81 7.59 7.18
CA ILE A 55 -7.58 8.07 8.34
C ILE A 55 -6.81 9.17 9.10
N PRO A 56 -5.56 8.95 9.57
CA PRO A 56 -4.82 10.00 10.25
C PRO A 56 -4.49 11.17 9.32
N ALA A 57 -4.15 10.91 8.05
CA ALA A 57 -3.82 11.98 7.09
C ALA A 57 -4.98 12.96 6.86
N THR A 58 -6.22 12.48 6.95
CA THR A 58 -7.42 13.28 6.66
C THR A 58 -8.09 13.81 7.92
N LEU A 59 -8.21 13.01 8.97
CA LEU A 59 -8.94 13.40 10.17
C LEU A 59 -8.09 14.20 11.16
N LEU A 60 -6.78 13.93 11.26
CA LEU A 60 -5.93 14.61 12.25
C LEU A 60 -5.90 16.15 12.04
N PRO A 61 -5.76 16.69 10.82
CA PRO A 61 -5.80 18.14 10.60
C PRO A 61 -7.15 18.76 10.96
N ILE A 62 -8.25 18.05 10.68
CA ILE A 62 -9.62 18.53 10.93
C ILE A 62 -9.90 18.57 12.44
N CYS A 63 -9.55 17.49 13.15
CA CYS A 63 -9.66 17.42 14.59
C CYS A 63 -8.77 18.48 15.28
N HIS A 64 -7.56 18.71 14.77
CA HIS A 64 -6.65 19.71 15.33
C HIS A 64 -7.16 21.15 15.11
N ALA A 65 -7.72 21.44 13.93
CA ALA A 65 -8.26 22.76 13.60
C ALA A 65 -9.68 23.01 14.15
N GLY A 66 -10.34 21.99 14.70
CA GLY A 66 -11.72 22.09 15.20
C GLY A 66 -12.76 22.31 14.09
N LEU A 67 -12.47 21.87 12.87
CA LEU A 67 -13.34 22.06 11.71
C LEU A 67 -14.43 20.97 11.66
N PRO A 68 -15.63 21.27 11.12
CA PRO A 68 -16.66 20.26 10.91
C PRO A 68 -16.26 19.27 9.81
N MET A 69 -16.66 18.00 9.97
CA MET A 69 -16.53 17.00 8.92
C MET A 69 -17.65 17.21 7.88
N ASP A 70 -17.30 17.80 6.76
CA ASP A 70 -18.21 18.16 5.67
C ASP A 70 -18.00 17.29 4.42
N ALA A 71 -18.67 17.63 3.32
CA ALA A 71 -18.52 16.92 2.05
C ALA A 71 -17.08 17.01 1.50
N ALA A 72 -16.39 18.14 1.70
CA ALA A 72 -15.00 18.33 1.27
C ALA A 72 -14.06 17.36 1.98
N THR A 73 -14.25 17.19 3.28
CA THR A 73 -13.54 16.19 4.09
C THR A 73 -13.69 14.78 3.51
N GLY A 74 -14.92 14.38 3.18
CA GLY A 74 -15.20 13.08 2.59
C GLY A 74 -14.53 12.88 1.22
N ILE A 75 -14.60 13.89 0.35
CA ILE A 75 -13.98 13.87 -0.98
C ILE A 75 -12.46 13.72 -0.87
N ILE A 76 -11.82 14.51 -0.02
CA ILE A 76 -10.37 14.43 0.22
C ILE A 76 -10.02 13.07 0.84
N GLY A 77 -10.83 12.56 1.79
CA GLY A 77 -10.66 11.23 2.38
C GLY A 77 -10.66 10.12 1.34
N VAL A 78 -11.64 10.12 0.43
CA VAL A 78 -11.73 9.12 -0.65
C VAL A 78 -10.57 9.27 -1.63
N PHE A 79 -10.13 10.50 -1.94
CA PHE A 79 -8.95 10.76 -2.75
C PHE A 79 -7.69 10.14 -2.13
N PHE A 80 -7.37 10.43 -0.87
CA PHE A 80 -6.21 9.86 -0.18
C PHE A 80 -6.30 8.33 -0.10
N LEU A 81 -7.50 7.80 0.13
CA LEU A 81 -7.72 6.35 0.15
C LEU A 81 -7.38 5.70 -1.18
N LEU A 82 -7.85 6.28 -2.29
CA LEU A 82 -7.59 5.78 -3.63
C LEU A 82 -6.09 5.82 -3.97
N GLN A 83 -5.42 6.93 -3.69
CA GLN A 83 -3.99 7.06 -3.99
C GLN A 83 -3.15 6.11 -3.15
N THR A 84 -3.41 6.05 -1.85
CA THR A 84 -2.68 5.13 -0.97
C THR A 84 -2.94 3.67 -1.35
N PHE A 85 -4.19 3.32 -1.65
CA PHE A 85 -4.53 1.98 -2.13
C PHE A 85 -3.78 1.65 -3.43
N THR A 86 -3.78 2.55 -4.41
CA THR A 86 -3.06 2.36 -5.67
C THR A 86 -1.57 2.16 -5.41
N ASN A 87 -0.95 3.00 -4.58
CA ASN A 87 0.46 2.87 -4.22
C ASN A 87 0.77 1.51 -3.59
N THR A 88 -0.04 1.05 -2.62
CA THR A 88 0.16 -0.26 -1.99
C THR A 88 0.08 -1.41 -2.99
N VAL A 89 -0.89 -1.39 -3.92
CA VAL A 89 -1.03 -2.44 -4.93
C VAL A 89 0.07 -2.39 -5.98
N VAL A 90 0.60 -1.20 -6.28
CA VAL A 90 1.74 -1.04 -7.18
C VAL A 90 3.03 -1.57 -6.56
N CYS A 91 3.22 -1.45 -5.25
CA CYS A 91 4.30 -2.13 -4.54
C CYS A 91 4.16 -3.66 -4.67
N ASP A 92 2.97 -4.21 -4.42
CA ASP A 92 2.69 -5.64 -4.65
C ASP A 92 2.94 -6.06 -6.12
N LEU A 93 2.67 -5.17 -7.08
CA LEU A 93 2.82 -5.42 -8.52
C LEU A 93 4.28 -5.64 -8.91
N ARG A 94 5.20 -4.98 -8.21
CA ARG A 94 6.65 -5.05 -8.43
C ARG A 94 7.22 -6.32 -7.83
N ASP A 95 6.76 -6.67 -6.63
CA ASP A 95 7.23 -7.84 -5.90
C ASP A 95 6.52 -9.13 -6.32
N VAL A 96 5.62 -9.07 -7.32
CA VAL A 96 4.82 -10.20 -7.84
C VAL A 96 5.62 -11.47 -8.10
N LYS A 97 6.85 -11.38 -8.64
CA LYS A 97 7.69 -12.57 -8.92
C LYS A 97 8.20 -13.20 -7.63
N GLY A 98 8.64 -12.39 -6.66
CA GLY A 98 9.13 -12.85 -5.36
C GLY A 98 7.99 -13.40 -4.51
N ASP A 99 6.84 -12.73 -4.53
CA ASP A 99 5.62 -13.16 -3.85
C ASP A 99 5.11 -14.49 -4.41
N ALA A 100 5.08 -14.64 -5.73
CA ALA A 100 4.67 -15.88 -6.37
C ALA A 100 5.61 -17.04 -6.03
N ALA A 101 6.92 -16.81 -6.06
CA ALA A 101 7.91 -17.82 -5.66
C ALA A 101 7.78 -18.24 -4.19
N SER A 102 7.36 -17.30 -3.32
CA SER A 102 7.17 -17.52 -1.88
C SER A 102 5.76 -18.00 -1.51
N GLY A 103 4.87 -18.18 -2.49
CA GLY A 103 3.48 -18.59 -2.26
C GLY A 103 2.59 -17.52 -1.60
N VAL A 104 3.02 -16.26 -1.59
CA VAL A 104 2.25 -15.13 -1.04
C VAL A 104 1.14 -14.76 -2.02
N ARG A 105 -0.10 -14.71 -1.51
CA ARG A 105 -1.26 -14.26 -2.29
C ARG A 105 -1.45 -12.76 -2.11
N THR A 106 -1.38 -12.04 -3.22
CA THR A 106 -1.59 -10.60 -3.44
C THR A 106 -2.54 -10.41 -4.64
N ILE A 107 -3.08 -9.20 -4.86
CA ILE A 107 -3.89 -8.94 -6.07
C ILE A 107 -3.13 -9.29 -7.36
N PRO A 108 -1.88 -8.83 -7.57
CA PRO A 108 -1.14 -9.12 -8.80
C PRO A 108 -0.73 -10.58 -8.98
N THR A 109 -0.49 -11.34 -7.90
CA THR A 109 -0.20 -12.78 -8.02
C THR A 109 -1.45 -13.59 -8.39
N LEU A 110 -2.65 -13.13 -8.02
CA LEU A 110 -3.91 -13.80 -8.37
C LEU A 110 -4.43 -13.40 -9.76
N LEU A 111 -4.44 -12.10 -10.09
CA LEU A 111 -5.00 -11.58 -11.34
C LEU A 111 -3.96 -11.53 -12.47
N GLY A 112 -2.67 -11.51 -12.13
CA GLY A 112 -1.57 -11.22 -13.04
C GLY A 112 -1.33 -9.72 -13.20
N SER A 113 -0.07 -9.34 -13.45
CA SER A 113 0.36 -7.94 -13.42
C SER A 113 -0.40 -7.04 -14.40
N LYS A 114 -0.66 -7.54 -15.62
CA LYS A 114 -1.37 -6.76 -16.66
C LYS A 114 -2.82 -6.44 -16.26
N ARG A 115 -3.53 -7.41 -15.68
CA ARG A 115 -4.93 -7.23 -15.27
C ARG A 115 -5.03 -6.32 -14.05
N THR A 116 -4.12 -6.47 -13.09
CA THR A 116 -4.04 -5.56 -11.93
C THR A 116 -3.78 -4.13 -12.36
N LEU A 117 -2.87 -3.91 -13.31
CA LEU A 117 -2.61 -2.56 -13.83
C LEU A 117 -3.84 -1.95 -14.50
N LEU A 118 -4.55 -2.72 -15.34
CA LEU A 118 -5.80 -2.28 -15.96
C LEU A 118 -6.88 -1.98 -14.92
N LEU A 119 -6.98 -2.78 -13.86
CA LEU A 119 -7.89 -2.54 -12.74
C LEU A 119 -7.58 -1.21 -12.06
N LEU A 120 -6.31 -0.93 -11.76
CA LEU A 120 -5.90 0.33 -11.11
C LEU A 120 -6.18 1.54 -12.01
N ILE A 121 -5.89 1.44 -13.32
CA ILE A 121 -6.22 2.49 -14.29
C ILE A 121 -7.74 2.73 -14.31
N GLY A 122 -8.54 1.66 -14.35
CA GLY A 122 -10.00 1.75 -14.32
C GLY A 122 -10.54 2.40 -13.04
N LEU A 123 -9.98 2.03 -11.88
CA LEU A 123 -10.33 2.66 -10.59
C LEU A 123 -9.94 4.14 -10.56
N ASN A 124 -8.74 4.48 -11.02
CA ASN A 124 -8.27 5.86 -11.07
C ASN A 124 -9.16 6.73 -11.97
N ILE A 125 -9.58 6.23 -13.13
CA ILE A 125 -10.49 6.97 -14.03
C ILE A 125 -11.88 7.09 -13.42
N SER A 126 -12.47 5.98 -12.96
CA SER A 126 -13.86 5.98 -12.50
C SER A 126 -14.05 6.79 -11.22
N ILE A 127 -13.27 6.49 -10.18
CA ILE A 127 -13.34 7.18 -8.89
C ILE A 127 -12.77 8.59 -9.04
N GLY A 128 -11.69 8.77 -9.80
CA GLY A 128 -11.12 10.09 -10.07
C GLY A 128 -12.06 11.03 -10.78
N ALA A 129 -12.77 10.57 -11.80
CA ALA A 129 -13.79 11.37 -12.47
C ALA A 129 -14.92 11.77 -11.51
N ALA A 130 -15.40 10.83 -10.68
CA ALA A 130 -16.42 11.13 -9.68
C ALA A 130 -15.93 12.17 -8.66
N LEU A 131 -14.68 12.07 -8.20
CA LEU A 131 -14.08 13.02 -7.26
C LEU A 131 -13.86 14.40 -7.88
N VAL A 132 -13.41 14.49 -9.12
CA VAL A 132 -13.22 15.77 -9.82
C VAL A 132 -14.57 16.46 -10.06
N LEU A 133 -15.59 15.71 -10.46
CA LEU A 133 -16.95 16.24 -10.61
C LEU A 133 -17.49 16.72 -9.26
N ALA A 134 -17.39 15.90 -8.21
CA ALA A 134 -17.84 16.25 -6.87
C ALA A 134 -17.09 17.47 -6.31
N GLY A 135 -15.78 17.55 -6.51
CA GLY A 135 -14.94 18.67 -6.10
C GLY A 135 -15.25 19.97 -6.85
N GLY A 136 -15.63 19.89 -8.13
CA GLY A 136 -16.08 21.03 -8.91
C GLY A 136 -17.32 21.72 -8.34
N PHE A 137 -18.21 20.97 -7.66
CA PHE A 137 -19.39 21.53 -7.00
C PHE A 137 -19.08 22.25 -5.68
N LEU A 138 -17.90 22.05 -5.08
CA LEU A 138 -17.53 22.65 -3.79
C LEU A 138 -17.07 24.12 -3.89
N SER A 139 -17.16 24.75 -5.07
CA SER A 139 -16.76 26.14 -5.36
C SER A 139 -15.30 26.50 -5.02
N ASN A 140 -14.45 25.53 -4.66
CA ASN A 140 -13.04 25.74 -4.35
C ASN A 140 -12.16 25.24 -5.49
N SER A 141 -11.78 26.17 -6.38
CA SER A 141 -10.97 25.87 -7.57
C SER A 141 -9.60 25.28 -7.21
N CYS A 142 -9.02 25.68 -6.07
CA CYS A 142 -7.71 25.19 -5.65
C CYS A 142 -7.75 23.71 -5.29
N ALA A 143 -8.76 23.28 -4.53
CA ALA A 143 -8.94 21.87 -4.16
C ALA A 143 -9.17 20.99 -5.40
N ALA A 144 -10.00 21.45 -6.34
CA ALA A 144 -10.24 20.73 -7.59
C ALA A 144 -8.96 20.55 -8.42
N LEU A 145 -8.11 21.58 -8.50
CA LEU A 145 -6.82 21.49 -9.20
C LEU A 145 -5.89 20.45 -8.58
N VAL A 146 -5.81 20.40 -7.25
CA VAL A 146 -4.98 19.40 -6.54
C VAL A 146 -5.50 17.98 -6.78
N LEU A 147 -6.82 17.77 -6.75
CA LEU A 147 -7.42 16.47 -7.08
C LEU A 147 -7.08 16.03 -8.50
N VAL A 148 -7.24 16.93 -9.49
CA VAL A 148 -6.88 16.65 -10.88
C VAL A 148 -5.39 16.35 -11.02
N ALA A 149 -4.52 17.14 -10.39
CA ALA A 149 -3.08 16.95 -10.42
C ALA A 149 -2.68 15.56 -9.87
N GLY A 150 -3.25 15.14 -8.74
CA GLY A 150 -3.00 13.81 -8.17
C GLY A 150 -3.48 12.69 -9.09
N MET A 151 -4.68 12.81 -9.66
CA MET A 151 -5.23 11.80 -10.58
C MET A 151 -4.38 11.65 -11.85
N VAL A 152 -3.88 12.77 -12.39
CA VAL A 152 -2.97 12.79 -13.54
C VAL A 152 -1.62 12.19 -13.17
N TYR A 153 -1.08 12.52 -11.99
CA TYR A 153 0.18 11.96 -11.50
C TYR A 153 0.08 10.43 -11.39
N THR A 154 -0.99 9.93 -10.77
CA THR A 154 -1.28 8.50 -10.66
C THR A 154 -1.41 7.82 -12.00
N MET A 155 -2.16 8.44 -12.92
CA MET A 155 -2.27 7.92 -14.27
C MET A 155 -0.90 7.83 -14.96
N ALA A 156 -0.08 8.87 -14.84
CA ALA A 156 1.24 8.93 -15.48
C ALA A 156 2.15 7.81 -15.00
N TYR A 157 2.28 7.58 -13.69
CA TYR A 157 3.15 6.51 -13.20
C TYR A 157 2.58 5.11 -13.49
N LEU A 158 1.25 4.92 -13.48
CA LEU A 158 0.63 3.64 -13.86
C LEU A 158 0.92 3.29 -15.33
N LEU A 159 0.84 4.26 -16.23
CA LEU A 159 1.19 4.06 -17.64
C LEU A 159 2.69 3.81 -17.83
N CYS A 160 3.53 4.51 -17.07
CA CYS A 160 4.98 4.34 -17.08
C CYS A 160 5.45 3.03 -16.43
N PHE A 161 4.60 2.36 -15.64
CA PHE A 161 4.95 1.13 -14.92
C PHE A 161 5.53 0.05 -15.84
N GLN A 162 4.95 -0.14 -17.03
CA GLN A 162 5.42 -1.16 -17.97
C GLN A 162 6.79 -0.84 -18.58
N ARG A 163 7.18 0.45 -18.60
CA ARG A 163 8.42 0.92 -19.24
C ARG A 163 9.58 1.05 -18.25
N PHE A 164 9.29 1.47 -17.02
CA PHE A 164 10.30 1.81 -16.01
C PHE A 164 10.24 0.96 -14.75
N GLY A 165 9.36 -0.05 -14.68
CA GLY A 165 9.22 -0.94 -13.51
C GLY A 165 10.48 -1.76 -13.16
N THR A 166 11.55 -1.66 -13.95
CA THR A 166 12.84 -2.31 -13.69
C THR A 166 13.69 -1.56 -12.65
N GLU A 167 13.59 -0.23 -12.58
CA GLU A 167 14.37 0.59 -11.65
C GLU A 167 13.62 0.77 -10.33
N LYS A 168 13.79 -0.22 -9.43
CA LYS A 168 13.05 -0.35 -8.17
C LYS A 168 13.06 0.95 -7.35
N LEU A 169 14.23 1.53 -7.11
CA LEU A 169 14.38 2.66 -6.20
C LEU A 169 13.76 3.96 -6.72
N LEU A 170 13.95 4.27 -8.01
CA LEU A 170 13.35 5.45 -8.63
C LEU A 170 11.83 5.38 -8.60
N PHE A 171 11.27 4.22 -8.94
CA PHE A 171 9.83 4.06 -8.94
C PHE A 171 9.24 4.15 -7.52
N GLU A 172 9.92 3.60 -6.50
CA GLU A 172 9.56 3.77 -5.08
C GLU A 172 9.52 5.26 -4.70
N LEU A 173 10.57 6.01 -5.05
CA LEU A 173 10.64 7.43 -4.77
C LEU A 173 9.53 8.24 -5.46
N PHE A 174 9.19 7.89 -6.71
CA PHE A 174 8.10 8.55 -7.44
C PHE A 174 6.73 8.22 -6.84
N THR A 175 6.48 6.96 -6.48
CA THR A 175 5.21 6.54 -5.88
C THR A 175 5.01 7.15 -4.49
N ASP A 176 6.03 7.15 -3.64
CA ASP A 176 5.96 7.70 -2.29
C ASP A 176 6.01 9.24 -2.28
N GLY A 177 6.66 9.83 -3.28
CA GLY A 177 6.83 11.28 -3.43
C GLY A 177 5.57 12.03 -3.88
N GLU A 178 4.50 11.33 -4.30
CA GLU A 178 3.27 11.96 -4.79
C GLU A 178 2.72 13.01 -3.80
N PHE A 179 2.59 12.64 -2.53
CA PHE A 179 2.03 13.54 -1.52
C PHE A 179 2.93 14.73 -1.21
N ILE A 180 4.25 14.58 -1.37
CA ILE A 180 5.20 15.69 -1.23
C ILE A 180 5.01 16.66 -2.39
N VAL A 181 4.89 16.16 -3.62
CA VAL A 181 4.65 16.98 -4.82
C VAL A 181 3.32 17.72 -4.70
N LEU A 182 2.26 17.03 -4.26
CA LEU A 182 0.94 17.65 -4.06
C LEU A 182 0.96 18.70 -2.94
N ALA A 183 1.67 18.45 -1.85
CA ALA A 183 1.82 19.41 -0.75
C ALA A 183 2.56 20.68 -1.21
N VAL A 184 3.66 20.52 -1.96
CA VAL A 184 4.39 21.66 -2.54
C VAL A 184 3.52 22.42 -3.54
N ALA A 185 2.80 21.71 -4.42
CA ALA A 185 1.90 22.33 -5.39
C ALA A 185 0.79 23.12 -4.69
N LEU A 186 0.16 22.56 -3.65
CA LEU A 186 -0.84 23.25 -2.84
C LEU A 186 -0.25 24.49 -2.16
N TYR A 187 0.94 24.37 -1.56
CA TYR A 187 1.63 25.50 -0.92
C TYR A 187 1.96 26.63 -1.91
N LEU A 188 2.46 26.31 -3.10
CA LEU A 188 2.70 27.31 -4.14
C LEU A 188 1.39 27.94 -4.64
N LEU A 189 0.32 27.16 -4.73
CA LEU A 189 -0.99 27.64 -5.15
C LEU A 189 -1.59 28.61 -4.13
N THR A 190 -1.45 28.35 -2.82
CA THR A 190 -1.91 29.30 -1.78
C THR A 190 -1.09 30.59 -1.77
N LEU A 191 0.20 30.53 -2.10
CA LEU A 191 1.03 31.73 -2.29
C LEU A 191 0.63 32.52 -3.53
N ALA A 192 0.22 31.86 -4.62
CA ALA A 192 -0.19 32.51 -5.86
C ALA A 192 -1.59 33.13 -5.76
N VAL A 193 -2.49 32.55 -4.96
CA VAL A 193 -3.90 32.94 -4.82
C VAL A 193 -4.10 33.88 -3.62
N GLN A 194 -3.13 34.75 -3.29
CA GLN A 194 -3.27 35.70 -2.17
C GLN A 194 -4.65 36.38 -2.20
N HIS A 195 -5.48 36.09 -1.20
CA HIS A 195 -6.71 36.85 -0.97
C HIS A 195 -6.31 38.33 -0.77
N PRO A 196 -7.00 39.31 -1.39
CA PRO A 196 -6.89 40.69 -0.93
C PRO A 196 -7.25 40.73 0.56
N PRO A 197 -6.58 41.57 1.36
CA PRO A 197 -6.84 41.65 2.79
C PRO A 197 -8.32 41.97 3.03
N ILE A 198 -8.98 41.13 3.83
CA ILE A 198 -10.31 41.39 4.39
C ILE A 198 -10.18 42.54 5.40
#